data_AF-A0A960U3N4-F1
#
_entry.id   AF-A0A960U3N4-F1
#
_cell.length_a   1.000
_cell.length_b   1.000
_cell.length_c   1.000
_cell.angle_alpha   90.00
_cell.angle_beta   90.00
_cell.angle_gamma   90.00
#
_symmetry.space_group_name_H-M   'P 1'
#
loop_
_entity.id
_entity.type
_entity.pdbx_description
1 polymer ?
#
loop_
_entity_poly.entity_id
_entity_poly.type
_entity_poly.pdbx_seq_one_letter_code
_entity_poly.pdbx_strand_id
1 'polypeptide(L)'
;MNQNEIKFSHLYYKMEDVEYKFPITLLDVFVTRAENLTGEFKEYDTKYFDGKTMQNYKLPKTGEVLILLFLDHKNRLFTTVRTRYGKNKQDKFVYYKQKCGQRFKVNLLNQTA
;
A
#
# COMPACT_ATOMS: atom_id res chain seq x y z
N MET A 1 7.02 -6.60 -22.13
CA MET A 1 7.41 -5.79 -20.95
C MET A 1 6.72 -6.38 -19.73
N ASN A 2 7.44 -6.72 -18.67
CA ASN A 2 6.81 -7.25 -17.45
C ASN A 2 5.96 -6.15 -16.79
N GLN A 3 4.69 -6.43 -16.55
CA GLN A 3 3.78 -5.54 -15.85
C GLN A 3 4.22 -5.41 -14.39
N ASN A 4 4.31 -4.18 -13.86
CA ASN A 4 4.61 -4.02 -12.43
C ASN A 4 3.44 -4.53 -11.60
N GLU A 5 3.73 -5.14 -10.44
CA GLU A 5 2.72 -5.70 -9.56
C GLU A 5 2.86 -5.16 -8.13
N ILE A 6 1.72 -4.96 -7.48
CA ILE A 6 1.66 -4.64 -6.06
C ILE A 6 0.74 -5.62 -5.35
N LYS A 7 1.29 -6.26 -4.32
CA LYS A 7 0.58 -7.26 -3.52
C LYS A 7 0.00 -6.61 -2.28
N PHE A 8 -1.26 -6.87 -2.00
CA PHE A 8 -1.92 -6.52 -0.74
C PHE A 8 -2.35 -7.81 -0.04
N SER A 9 -2.12 -7.90 1.27
CA SER A 9 -2.50 -9.05 2.07
C SER A 9 -4.00 -9.11 2.36
N HIS A 10 -4.68 -7.97 2.33
CA HIS A 10 -6.11 -7.85 2.63
C HIS A 10 -6.77 -6.84 1.69
N LEU A 11 -8.10 -6.90 1.62
CA LEU A 11 -8.89 -5.80 1.08
C LEU A 11 -9.05 -4.76 2.20
N TYR A 12 -8.24 -3.70 2.14
CA TYR A 12 -8.28 -2.62 3.11
C TYR A 12 -9.53 -1.77 2.91
N TYR A 13 -10.06 -1.20 4.00
CA TYR A 13 -11.27 -0.39 4.00
C TYR A 13 -11.17 0.81 3.04
N LYS A 14 -10.01 1.48 3.01
CA LYS A 14 -9.70 2.56 2.04
C LYS A 14 -9.77 2.14 0.57
N MET A 15 -9.80 0.84 0.29
CA MET A 15 -9.87 0.26 -1.06
C MET A 15 -11.27 -0.23 -1.41
N GLU A 16 -12.28 -0.06 -0.54
CA GLU A 16 -13.65 -0.55 -0.75
C GLU A 16 -14.22 -0.14 -2.11
N ASP A 17 -14.02 1.12 -2.48
CA ASP A 17 -14.50 1.62 -3.77
C ASP A 17 -13.50 1.42 -4.93
N VAL A 18 -12.25 1.07 -4.67
CA VAL A 18 -11.19 0.96 -5.69
C VAL A 18 -11.39 -0.30 -6.54
N GLU A 19 -11.55 -0.16 -7.86
CA GLU A 19 -11.68 -1.34 -8.74
C GLU A 19 -10.31 -1.93 -9.09
N TYR A 20 -9.80 -2.78 -8.21
CA TYR A 20 -8.47 -3.42 -8.32
C TYR A 20 -8.26 -4.32 -9.54
N LYS A 21 -9.32 -4.61 -10.33
CA LYS A 21 -9.19 -5.26 -11.66
C LYS A 21 -8.47 -4.37 -12.68
N PHE A 22 -8.51 -3.05 -12.48
CA PHE A 22 -7.78 -2.09 -13.29
C PHE A 22 -6.45 -1.72 -12.65
N PRO A 23 -5.40 -1.47 -13.44
CA PRO A 23 -4.13 -1.01 -12.90
C PRO A 23 -4.25 0.33 -12.18
N ILE A 24 -3.52 0.48 -11.07
CA ILE A 24 -3.38 1.74 -10.33
C ILE A 24 -2.06 2.41 -10.70
N THR A 25 -1.99 3.74 -10.68
CA THR A 25 -0.78 4.49 -10.98
C THR A 25 -0.09 4.89 -9.69
N LEU A 26 1.20 4.58 -9.55
CA LEU A 26 2.01 5.11 -8.45
C LEU A 26 2.34 6.57 -8.74
N LEU A 27 1.78 7.51 -7.99
CA LEU A 27 2.03 8.94 -8.18
C LEU A 27 3.36 9.36 -7.56
N ASP A 28 3.54 9.05 -6.28
CA ASP A 28 4.76 9.39 -5.55
C ASP A 28 5.03 8.46 -4.36
N VAL A 29 6.22 8.60 -3.80
CA VAL A 29 6.74 7.81 -2.69
C VAL A 29 7.39 8.75 -1.68
N PHE A 30 6.90 8.71 -0.45
CA PHE A 30 7.43 9.50 0.66
C PHE A 30 8.13 8.58 1.67
N VAL A 31 9.25 9.05 2.22
CA VAL A 31 9.93 8.39 3.34
C VAL A 31 9.55 9.14 4.61
N THR A 32 9.14 8.40 5.64
CA THR A 32 8.91 8.95 6.98
C THR A 32 9.25 7.90 8.03
N ARG A 33 9.05 8.23 9.30
CA ARG A 33 9.21 7.31 10.43
C ARG A 33 7.85 6.85 10.94
N ALA A 34 7.73 5.59 11.31
CA ALA A 34 6.46 5.00 11.74
C ALA A 34 5.88 5.66 13.01
N GLU A 35 6.77 6.13 13.89
CA GLU A 35 6.41 6.90 15.09
C GLU A 35 5.87 8.30 14.78
N ASN A 36 6.15 8.86 13.59
CA ASN A 36 5.67 10.18 13.17
C ASN A 36 4.28 10.12 12.51
N LEU A 37 3.77 8.93 12.19
CA LEU A 37 2.43 8.77 11.63
C LEU A 37 1.38 8.93 12.73
N THR A 38 0.36 9.75 12.50
CA THR A 38 -0.77 9.95 13.42
C THR A 38 -1.59 8.67 13.58
N GLY A 39 -2.37 8.59 14.66
CA GLY A 39 -3.25 7.44 14.91
C GLY A 39 -4.28 7.27 13.79
N GLU A 40 -4.89 8.36 13.35
CA GLU A 40 -5.91 8.42 12.33
C GLU A 40 -5.37 7.98 10.97
N PHE A 41 -4.15 8.39 10.61
CA PHE A 41 -3.53 7.95 9.36
C PHE A 41 -3.19 6.46 9.40
N LYS A 42 -2.70 5.95 10.55
CA LYS A 42 -2.47 4.51 10.74
C LYS A 42 -3.78 3.74 10.61
N GLU A 43 -4.86 4.20 11.23
CA GLU A 43 -6.18 3.56 11.11
C GLU A 43 -6.65 3.57 9.65
N TYR A 44 -6.69 4.72 9.00
CA TYR A 44 -7.05 4.85 7.59
C TYR A 44 -6.27 3.87 6.70
N ASP A 45 -4.94 3.81 6.86
CA ASP A 45 -4.10 3.01 5.99
C ASP A 45 -4.16 1.50 6.30
N THR A 46 -4.38 1.12 7.55
CA THR A 46 -4.20 -0.28 7.98
C THR A 46 -5.50 -1.04 8.20
N LYS A 47 -6.65 -0.36 8.25
CA LYS A 47 -7.94 -0.98 8.54
C LYS A 47 -8.43 -1.89 7.41
N TYR A 48 -8.84 -3.10 7.76
CA TYR A 48 -9.41 -4.09 6.84
C TYR A 48 -10.47 -4.93 7.55
N PHE A 49 -11.33 -5.59 6.77
CA PHE A 49 -12.29 -6.58 7.28
C PHE A 49 -11.76 -7.98 7.02
N ASP A 50 -11.72 -8.83 8.05
CA ASP A 50 -11.20 -10.21 7.95
C ASP A 50 -12.29 -11.27 7.67
N GLY A 51 -13.53 -10.83 7.42
CA GLY A 51 -14.71 -11.69 7.31
C GLY A 51 -15.55 -11.78 8.58
N LYS A 52 -15.03 -11.32 9.73
CA LYS A 52 -15.74 -11.34 11.02
C LYS A 52 -15.74 -9.98 11.71
N THR A 53 -14.60 -9.31 11.74
CA THR A 53 -14.39 -8.08 12.51
C THR A 53 -13.48 -7.10 11.77
N MET A 54 -13.58 -5.83 12.15
CA MET A 54 -12.63 -4.83 11.70
C MET A 54 -11.29 -5.03 12.41
N GLN A 55 -10.22 -5.15 11.63
CA GLN A 55 -8.85 -5.36 12.09
C GLN A 55 -7.93 -4.29 11.50
N ASN A 56 -6.75 -4.12 12.10
CA ASN A 56 -5.70 -3.23 11.60
C ASN A 56 -4.43 -4.02 11.32
N TYR A 57 -3.84 -3.82 10.15
CA TYR A 57 -2.53 -4.39 9.81
C TYR A 57 -1.44 -3.80 10.71
N LYS A 58 -0.60 -4.65 11.29
CA LYS A 58 0.44 -4.23 12.22
C LYS A 58 1.58 -3.53 11.47
N LEU A 59 1.71 -2.22 11.69
CA LEU A 59 2.88 -1.45 11.30
C LEU A 59 3.99 -1.56 12.37
N PRO A 60 5.27 -1.39 12.00
CA PRO A 60 6.32 -1.25 13.00
C PRO A 60 6.03 -0.02 13.88
N LYS A 61 6.39 -0.10 15.17
CA LYS A 61 6.22 1.03 16.10
C LYS A 61 7.19 2.17 15.81
N THR A 62 8.39 1.83 15.32
CA THR A 62 9.45 2.77 15.02
C THR A 62 10.17 2.42 13.71
N GLY A 63 10.89 3.39 13.15
CA GLY A 63 11.79 3.21 12.02
C GLY A 63 11.21 3.64 10.67
N GLU A 64 12.03 3.56 9.63
CA GLU A 64 11.70 4.09 8.31
C GLU A 64 10.60 3.28 7.60
N VAL A 65 9.57 3.99 7.17
CA VAL A 65 8.48 3.49 6.36
C VAL A 65 8.33 4.33 5.09
N LEU A 66 7.73 3.71 4.08
CA LEU A 66 7.36 4.33 2.83
C LEU A 66 5.86 4.54 2.82
N ILE A 67 5.42 5.72 2.40
CA ILE A 67 4.05 5.98 1.99
C ILE A 67 4.04 5.97 0.47
N LEU A 68 3.36 5.01 -0.12
CA LEU A 68 3.10 4.98 -1.56
C LEU A 68 1.76 5.64 -1.82
N LEU A 69 1.74 6.69 -2.64
CA LEU A 69 0.51 7.36 -3.07
C LEU A 69 0.08 6.83 -4.43
N PHE A 70 -1.13 6.24 -4.48
CA PHE A 70 -1.70 5.67 -5.69
C PHE A 70 -2.91 6.46 -6.17
N LEU A 71 -3.12 6.44 -7.49
CA LEU A 71 -4.30 6.93 -8.19
C LEU A 71 -4.93 5.76 -8.96
N ASP A 72 -6.23 5.54 -8.77
CA ASP A 72 -6.95 4.52 -9.55
C ASP A 72 -7.50 5.06 -10.88
N HIS A 73 -8.20 4.21 -11.64
CA HIS A 73 -8.78 4.56 -12.95
C HIS A 73 -9.95 5.56 -12.86
N LYS A 74 -10.49 5.83 -11.67
CA LYS A 74 -11.52 6.83 -11.40
C LYS A 74 -10.95 8.09 -10.73
N ASN A 75 -9.63 8.29 -10.77
CA ASN A 75 -8.93 9.41 -10.16
C ASN A 75 -9.08 9.50 -8.63
N ARG A 76 -9.30 8.37 -7.95
CA ARG A 76 -9.34 8.33 -6.48
C ARG A 76 -7.94 8.06 -5.93
N LEU A 77 -7.59 8.82 -4.91
CA LEU A 77 -6.32 8.69 -4.21
C LEU A 77 -6.43 7.72 -3.06
N PHE A 78 -5.39 6.91 -2.88
CA PHE A 78 -5.22 6.14 -1.65
C PHE A 78 -3.74 5.87 -1.41
N THR A 79 -3.40 5.57 -0.15
CA THR A 79 -2.02 5.26 0.22
C THR A 79 -1.82 3.78 0.53
N THR A 80 -0.57 3.36 0.61
CA THR A 80 -0.19 2.17 1.40
C THR A 80 1.14 2.42 2.09
N VAL A 81 1.16 2.16 3.40
CA VAL A 81 2.36 2.21 4.21
C VAL A 81 3.09 0.87 4.12
N ARG A 82 4.40 0.92 3.84
CA ARG A 82 5.27 -0.24 3.79
C ARG A 82 6.52 0.00 4.61
N THR A 83 7.14 -1.04 5.15
CA THR A 83 8.52 -0.89 5.67
C THR A 83 9.44 -0.42 4.54
N ARG A 84 10.51 0.32 4.85
CA ARG A 84 11.50 0.70 3.83
C ARG A 84 12.30 -0.50 3.32
N TYR A 85 12.75 -1.35 4.24
CA TYR A 85 13.58 -2.50 3.90
C TYR A 85 12.75 -3.77 3.75
N GLY A 86 13.00 -4.51 2.66
CA GLY A 86 12.40 -5.82 2.40
C GLY A 86 13.16 -6.96 3.08
N LYS A 87 12.79 -8.21 2.74
CA LYS A 87 13.64 -9.37 3.05
C LYS A 87 15.02 -9.14 2.42
N ASN A 88 16.09 -9.52 3.11
CA ASN A 88 17.49 -9.29 2.69
C ASN A 88 17.93 -7.81 2.63
N LYS A 89 17.27 -6.91 3.38
CA LYS A 89 17.62 -5.47 3.46
C LYS A 89 17.55 -4.72 2.11
N GLN A 90 16.80 -5.23 1.14
CA GLN A 90 16.55 -4.51 -0.10
C GLN A 90 15.83 -3.19 0.18
N ASP A 91 16.41 -2.07 -0.24
CA ASP A 91 15.78 -0.75 -0.11
C ASP A 91 14.63 -0.62 -1.12
N LYS A 92 13.39 -0.69 -0.62
CA LYS A 92 12.19 -0.55 -1.46
C LYS A 92 11.98 0.88 -1.93
N PHE A 93 12.60 1.88 -1.30
CA PHE A 93 12.46 3.28 -1.72
C PHE A 93 12.98 3.45 -3.16
N VAL A 94 14.20 2.97 -3.43
CA VAL A 94 14.82 3.04 -4.75
C VAL A 94 13.94 2.38 -5.81
N TYR A 95 13.43 1.19 -5.50
CA TYR A 95 12.53 0.46 -6.39
C TYR A 95 11.26 1.27 -6.70
N TYR A 96 10.52 1.73 -5.69
CA TYR A 96 9.26 2.43 -5.93
C TYR A 96 9.46 3.82 -6.54
N LYS A 97 10.53 4.53 -6.17
CA LYS A 97 10.80 5.87 -6.71
C LYS A 97 11.06 5.84 -8.22
N GLN A 98 11.76 4.81 -8.72
CA GLN A 98 11.97 4.60 -10.16
C GLN A 98 10.69 4.20 -10.91
N LYS A 99 9.63 3.84 -10.18
CA LYS A 99 8.34 3.39 -10.72
C LYS A 99 7.24 4.45 -10.58
N CYS A 100 7.53 5.64 -10.05
CA CYS A 100 6.57 6.74 -10.09
C CYS A 100 6.14 7.03 -11.53
N GLY A 101 4.86 7.32 -11.72
CA GLY A 101 4.20 7.46 -13.02
C GLY A 101 3.85 6.13 -13.71
N GLN A 102 4.30 4.98 -13.19
CA GLN A 102 4.01 3.67 -13.79
C GLN A 102 2.75 3.03 -13.21
N ARG A 103 2.12 2.18 -14.02
CA ARG A 103 0.94 1.40 -13.63
C ARG A 103 1.34 0.10 -12.95
N PHE A 104 0.57 -0.29 -11.93
CA PHE A 104 0.71 -1.51 -11.15
C PHE A 104 -0.57 -2.32 -11.22
N LYS A 105 -0.46 -3.63 -11.50
CA LYS A 105 -1.54 -4.59 -11.27
C LYS A 105 -1.67 -4.84 -9.77
N VAL A 106 -2.89 -4.77 -9.26
CA VAL A 106 -3.18 -5.10 -7.86
C VAL A 106 -3.42 -6.60 -7.73
N ASN A 107 -2.66 -7.25 -6.86
CA ASN A 107 -2.80 -8.67 -6.53
C ASN A 107 -3.19 -8.82 -5.06
N LEU A 108 -4.41 -9.30 -4.79
CA LEU A 108 -4.91 -9.59 -3.45
C LEU A 108 -4.51 -11.02 -3.08
N LEU A 109 -3.75 -11.20 -1.98
CA LEU A 109 -3.18 -12.51 -1.63
C LEU A 109 -4.18 -13.48 -0.98
N ASN A 110 -5.25 -12.98 -0.37
CA ASN A 110 -6.16 -13.77 0.48
C ASN A 110 -7.60 -13.83 -0.04
N GLN A 111 -7.84 -13.69 -1.34
CA GLN A 111 -9.13 -14.07 -1.91
C GLN A 111 -9.09 -15.57 -2.26
N THR A 112 -9.51 -16.42 -1.31
CA THR A 112 -10.18 -17.66 -1.70
C THR A 112 -11.49 -17.26 -2.37
N ALA A 113 -11.66 -17.72 -3.61
CA ALA A 113 -12.91 -17.63 -4.36
C ALA A 113 -14.08 -18.26 -3.59
#